data_AF-A0A6L7PYI7-F1
#
_entry.id   AF-A0A6L7PYI7-F1
#
_cell.length_a   1.000
_cell.length_b   1.000
_cell.length_c   1.000
_cell.angle_alpha   90.00
_cell.angle_beta   90.00
_cell.angle_gamma   90.00
#
_symmetry.space_group_name_H-M   'P 1'
#
loop_
_entity.id
_entity.type
_entity.pdbx_description
1 polymer ?
#
loop_
_entity_poly.entity_id
_entity_poly.type
_entity_poly.pdbx_seq_one_letter_code
_entity_poly.pdbx_strand_id
1 'polypeptide(L)'
;MATMLDGESYLGRVLVRPLSKEGDVTIYCWPLRCLKAKFGGPTFGVDVNGEEIIRFDPHGARGHWHKGGYDKLGAGGSHVEYPDGMREASAQLDWSLAQVLEQTGNYLAEAGHPDAAAHLDAELLQAATDAITAHLAAEGDLMTDAIAKGVIAA
;
A
#
# COMPACT_ATOMS: atom_id res chain seq x y z
N MET A 1 7.38 4.30 -9.84
CA MET A 1 6.25 4.67 -9.00
C MET A 1 5.18 3.64 -9.28
N ALA A 2 4.44 3.19 -8.27
CA ALA A 2 3.38 2.21 -8.49
C ALA A 2 2.47 2.58 -9.66
N THR A 3 2.26 1.61 -10.55
CA THR A 3 1.61 1.84 -11.85
C THR A 3 0.13 1.46 -11.77
N MET A 4 -0.75 2.39 -12.15
CA MET A 4 -2.16 2.10 -12.33
C MET A 4 -2.36 1.12 -13.49
N LEU A 5 -3.21 0.12 -13.31
CA LEU A 5 -3.42 -0.96 -14.26
C LEU A 5 -4.69 -0.73 -15.09
N ASP A 6 -4.60 -0.99 -16.39
CA ASP A 6 -5.73 -0.91 -17.31
C ASP A 6 -6.90 -1.79 -16.85
N GLY A 7 -8.10 -1.21 -16.81
CA GLY A 7 -9.34 -1.90 -16.40
C GLY A 7 -9.59 -1.91 -14.88
N GLU A 8 -8.70 -1.32 -14.08
CA GLU A 8 -8.98 -0.97 -12.69
C GLU A 8 -9.55 0.46 -12.60
N SER A 9 -10.12 0.81 -11.45
CA SER A 9 -10.55 2.18 -11.14
C SER A 9 -9.93 2.64 -9.83
N TYR A 10 -9.64 3.93 -9.73
CA TYR A 10 -8.98 4.51 -8.57
C TYR A 10 -9.81 5.70 -8.12
N LEU A 11 -10.36 5.61 -6.91
CA LEU A 11 -11.19 6.63 -6.31
C LEU A 11 -10.39 7.31 -5.18
N GLY A 12 -10.62 8.61 -5.06
CA GLY A 12 -9.91 9.48 -4.15
C GLY A 12 -8.58 10.00 -4.70
N ARG A 13 -7.98 10.93 -3.97
CA ARG A 13 -6.69 11.56 -4.36
C ARG A 13 -5.52 10.69 -3.92
N VAL A 14 -4.52 10.54 -4.80
CA VAL A 14 -3.28 9.84 -4.44
C VAL A 14 -2.51 10.65 -3.40
N LEU A 15 -2.05 9.97 -2.36
CA LEU A 15 -1.11 10.51 -1.38
C LEU A 15 0.29 9.95 -1.68
N VAL A 16 1.32 10.80 -1.60
CA VAL A 16 2.73 10.38 -1.60
C VAL A 16 3.47 11.09 -0.48
N ARG A 17 4.33 10.36 0.23
CA ARG A 17 5.17 10.89 1.32
C ARG A 17 6.59 10.31 1.25
N PRO A 18 7.62 11.11 1.55
CA PRO A 18 8.97 10.58 1.70
C PRO A 18 9.09 9.74 2.98
N LEU A 19 9.94 8.72 2.93
CA LEU A 19 10.36 7.90 4.09
C LEU A 19 11.85 8.08 4.42
N SER A 20 12.60 8.76 3.54
CA SER A 20 13.99 9.17 3.73
C SER A 20 14.12 10.68 3.52
N LYS A 21 15.20 11.29 4.03
CA LYS A 21 15.44 12.74 3.90
C LYS A 21 15.79 13.14 2.47
N GLU A 22 16.46 12.23 1.78
CA GLU A 22 16.89 12.34 0.40
C GLU A 22 15.72 12.16 -0.57
N GLY A 23 14.62 11.56 -0.12
CA GLY A 23 13.40 11.34 -0.91
C GLY A 23 13.51 10.20 -1.92
N ASP A 24 14.58 9.40 -1.85
CA ASP A 24 14.79 8.20 -2.65
C ASP A 24 13.89 7.04 -2.21
N VAL A 25 13.42 7.05 -0.95
CA VAL A 25 12.39 6.12 -0.45
C VAL A 25 11.09 6.88 -0.23
N THR A 26 10.02 6.41 -0.85
CA THR A 26 8.69 7.03 -0.72
C THR A 26 7.63 5.99 -0.45
N ILE A 27 6.53 6.41 0.17
CA ILE A 27 5.30 5.63 0.29
C ILE A 27 4.19 6.34 -0.46
N TYR A 28 3.38 5.59 -1.21
CA TYR A 28 2.19 6.10 -1.87
C TYR A 28 0.94 5.46 -1.26
N CYS A 29 -0.22 6.11 -1.38
CA CYS A 29 -1.51 5.53 -1.04
C CYS A 29 -2.57 5.92 -2.07
N TRP A 30 -3.25 4.92 -2.61
CA TRP A 30 -4.51 5.02 -3.33
C TRP A 30 -5.66 4.75 -2.35
N PRO A 31 -6.51 5.75 -2.07
CA PRO A 31 -7.56 5.59 -1.05
C PRO A 31 -8.53 4.45 -1.34
N LEU A 32 -8.90 4.28 -2.61
CA LEU A 32 -9.67 3.12 -3.05
C LEU A 32 -9.24 2.67 -4.44
N ARG A 33 -8.56 1.52 -4.50
CA ARG A 33 -8.28 0.78 -5.72
C ARG A 33 -9.38 -0.25 -5.93
N CYS A 34 -10.08 -0.16 -7.06
CA CYS A 34 -11.13 -1.08 -7.49
C CYS A 34 -10.57 -2.03 -8.55
N LEU A 35 -10.47 -3.31 -8.20
CA LEU A 35 -9.93 -4.36 -9.05
C LEU A 35 -10.95 -4.84 -10.08
N LYS A 36 -10.47 -5.42 -11.18
CA LYS A 36 -11.28 -5.96 -12.29
C LYS A 36 -12.38 -6.93 -11.86
N ALA A 37 -12.15 -7.67 -10.78
CA ALA A 37 -13.13 -8.62 -10.24
C ALA A 37 -14.17 -7.96 -9.31
N LYS A 38 -14.35 -6.63 -9.41
CA LYS A 38 -15.35 -5.84 -8.70
C LYS A 38 -15.26 -5.91 -7.18
N PHE A 39 -14.04 -5.85 -6.66
CA PHE A 39 -13.74 -5.70 -5.24
C PHE A 39 -12.58 -4.73 -5.10
N GLY A 40 -12.30 -4.28 -3.88
CA GLY A 40 -11.22 -3.33 -3.67
C GLY A 40 -11.10 -2.87 -2.24
N GLY A 41 -10.21 -1.91 -2.06
CA GLY A 41 -9.93 -1.27 -0.78
C GLY A 41 -8.80 -0.27 -0.93
N PRO A 42 -8.29 0.28 0.18
CA PRO A 42 -7.05 1.05 0.14
C PRO A 42 -5.92 0.21 -0.45
N THR A 43 -4.96 0.86 -1.09
CA THR A 43 -3.74 0.21 -1.59
C THR A 43 -2.60 1.18 -1.43
N PHE A 44 -1.51 0.72 -0.83
CA PHE A 44 -0.36 1.57 -0.57
C PHE A 44 0.92 0.75 -0.58
N GLY A 45 2.04 1.38 -0.87
CA GLY A 45 3.28 0.66 -1.08
C GLY A 45 4.49 1.57 -0.96
N VAL A 46 5.64 0.93 -0.80
CA VAL A 46 6.94 1.60 -0.62
C VAL A 46 7.75 1.44 -1.90
N ASP A 47 8.22 2.56 -2.42
CA ASP A 47 9.05 2.67 -3.61
C ASP A 47 10.47 3.09 -3.22
N VAL A 48 11.47 2.51 -3.90
CA VAL A 48 12.87 2.96 -3.86
C VAL A 48 13.26 3.43 -5.26
N ASN A 49 13.56 4.72 -5.41
CA ASN A 49 13.85 5.37 -6.69
C ASN A 49 12.79 5.08 -7.78
N GLY A 50 11.54 4.93 -7.35
CA GLY A 50 10.41 4.61 -8.23
C GLY A 50 10.30 3.14 -8.62
N GLU A 51 11.05 2.23 -8.02
CA GLU A 51 10.78 0.79 -8.09
C GLU A 51 9.91 0.40 -6.89
N GLU A 52 8.75 -0.20 -7.12
CA GLU A 52 7.87 -0.63 -6.04
C GLU A 52 8.39 -1.93 -5.40
N ILE A 53 8.73 -1.83 -4.12
CA ILE A 53 9.35 -2.92 -3.36
C ILE A 53 8.33 -3.69 -2.54
N ILE A 54 7.40 -2.95 -1.93
CA ILE A 54 6.37 -3.46 -1.02
C ILE A 54 5.04 -2.90 -1.47
N ARG A 55 3.98 -3.72 -1.47
CA ARG A 55 2.61 -3.27 -1.69
C ARG A 55 1.67 -3.95 -0.71
N PHE A 56 0.82 -3.19 -0.04
CA PHE A 56 -0.26 -3.68 0.81
C PHE A 56 -1.60 -3.45 0.11
N ASP A 57 -2.38 -4.51 -0.04
CA ASP A 57 -3.72 -4.50 -0.63
C ASP A 57 -4.76 -4.91 0.44
N PRO A 58 -5.05 -4.07 1.45
CA PRO A 58 -6.06 -4.32 2.49
C PRO A 58 -7.50 -4.32 1.92
N HIS A 59 -7.86 -5.38 1.21
CA HIS A 59 -9.13 -5.54 0.49
C HIS A 59 -10.08 -6.53 1.20
N GLY A 60 -9.94 -6.65 2.52
CA GLY A 60 -10.79 -7.50 3.34
C GLY A 60 -10.61 -8.98 3.03
N ALA A 61 -11.71 -9.68 2.74
CA ALA A 61 -11.71 -11.14 2.54
C ALA A 61 -10.79 -11.63 1.40
N ARG A 62 -10.36 -10.75 0.50
CA ARG A 62 -9.43 -11.01 -0.61
C ARG A 62 -8.15 -10.18 -0.53
N GLY A 63 -7.92 -9.53 0.62
CA GLY A 63 -6.73 -8.75 0.86
C GLY A 63 -5.49 -9.63 0.92
N HIS A 64 -4.39 -9.08 0.43
CA HIS A 64 -3.06 -9.69 0.46
C HIS A 64 -2.05 -8.55 0.44
N TRP A 65 -0.77 -8.91 0.40
CA TRP A 65 0.29 -7.94 0.22
C TRP A 65 1.43 -8.57 -0.56
N HIS A 66 2.41 -7.75 -0.89
CA HIS A 66 3.53 -8.11 -1.74
C HIS A 66 4.83 -7.62 -1.11
N LYS A 67 5.85 -8.46 -1.13
CA LYS A 67 7.19 -8.12 -0.64
C LYS A 67 8.30 -8.66 -1.56
N GLY A 68 9.50 -8.12 -1.39
CA GLY A 68 10.70 -8.61 -2.08
C GLY A 68 10.94 -8.00 -3.46
N GLY A 69 10.31 -6.86 -3.78
CA GLY A 69 10.40 -6.23 -5.11
C GLY A 69 9.19 -6.56 -5.97
N TYR A 70 8.04 -5.90 -5.74
CA TYR A 70 6.82 -6.14 -6.52
C TYR A 70 7.05 -5.97 -8.02
N ASP A 71 7.69 -4.87 -8.42
CA ASP A 71 7.97 -4.60 -9.85
C ASP A 71 8.91 -5.65 -10.47
N LYS A 72 9.81 -6.22 -9.66
CA LYS A 72 10.79 -7.23 -10.09
C LYS A 72 10.22 -8.64 -10.17
N LEU A 73 9.44 -9.04 -9.17
CA LEU A 73 8.92 -10.40 -9.01
C LEU A 73 7.52 -10.58 -9.63
N GLY A 74 6.83 -9.47 -9.90
CA GLY A 74 5.43 -9.46 -10.30
C GLY A 74 4.49 -9.95 -9.20
N ALA A 75 3.18 -9.88 -9.47
CA ALA A 75 2.15 -10.21 -8.49
C ALA A 75 2.28 -11.63 -7.92
N GLY A 76 2.50 -12.64 -8.76
CA GLY A 76 2.58 -14.04 -8.30
C GLY A 76 3.85 -14.37 -7.52
N GLY A 77 4.99 -13.76 -7.87
CA GLY A 77 6.28 -14.04 -7.22
C GLY A 77 6.49 -13.31 -5.90
N SER A 78 5.76 -12.22 -5.67
CA SER A 78 5.84 -11.40 -4.45
C SER A 78 4.68 -11.61 -3.48
N HIS A 79 3.66 -12.38 -3.87
CA HIS A 79 2.40 -12.55 -3.13
C HIS A 79 2.61 -13.12 -1.72
N VAL A 80 1.98 -12.49 -0.73
CA VAL A 80 1.93 -12.94 0.65
C VAL A 80 0.51 -12.72 1.20
N GLU A 81 0.00 -13.73 1.89
CA GLU A 81 -1.27 -13.61 2.61
C GLU A 81 -1.11 -12.75 3.87
N TYR A 82 -2.18 -12.08 4.27
CA TYR A 82 -2.24 -11.51 5.63
C TYR A 82 -2.25 -12.63 6.69
N PRO A 83 -1.93 -12.32 7.96
CA PRO A 83 -2.01 -13.29 9.05
C PRO A 83 -3.37 -14.01 9.10
N ASP A 84 -3.34 -15.29 9.48
CA ASP A 84 -4.53 -16.13 9.52
C ASP A 84 -5.68 -15.49 10.32
N GLY A 85 -6.86 -15.48 9.72
CA GLY A 85 -8.08 -14.92 10.32
C GLY A 85 -8.24 -13.40 10.15
N MET A 86 -7.25 -12.69 9.60
CA MET A 86 -7.33 -11.25 9.33
C MET A 86 -8.07 -10.97 8.02
N ARG A 87 -9.41 -10.87 8.10
CA ARG A 87 -10.29 -10.69 6.92
C ARG A 87 -10.94 -9.32 6.81
N GLU A 88 -10.80 -8.48 7.84
CA GLU A 88 -11.36 -7.13 7.85
C GLU A 88 -10.36 -6.13 7.25
N ALA A 89 -10.82 -5.29 6.33
CA ALA A 89 -9.94 -4.33 5.64
C ALA A 89 -9.31 -3.33 6.61
N SER A 90 -10.02 -2.91 7.66
CA SER A 90 -9.48 -2.04 8.71
C SER A 90 -8.36 -2.71 9.51
N ALA A 91 -8.54 -3.98 9.90
CA ALA A 91 -7.50 -4.72 10.60
C ALA A 91 -6.25 -4.96 9.72
N GLN A 92 -6.46 -5.21 8.43
CA GLN A 92 -5.37 -5.32 7.46
C GLN A 92 -4.63 -4.00 7.28
N LEU A 93 -5.35 -2.87 7.21
CA LEU A 93 -4.77 -1.53 7.15
C LEU A 93 -3.91 -1.25 8.39
N ASP A 94 -4.46 -1.44 9.59
CA ASP A 94 -3.75 -1.20 10.85
C ASP A 94 -2.48 -2.04 10.96
N TRP A 95 -2.59 -3.34 10.63
CA TRP A 95 -1.43 -4.23 10.61
C TRP A 95 -0.37 -3.80 9.59
N SER A 96 -0.80 -3.42 8.38
CA SER A 96 0.10 -3.00 7.31
C SER A 96 0.84 -1.72 7.66
N LEU A 97 0.18 -0.75 8.29
CA LEU A 97 0.84 0.48 8.78
C LEU A 97 1.84 0.17 9.89
N ALA A 98 1.53 -0.77 10.79
CA ALA A 98 2.51 -1.25 11.76
C ALA A 98 3.72 -1.93 11.08
N GLN A 99 3.50 -2.71 10.01
CA GLN A 99 4.61 -3.28 9.22
C GLN A 99 5.47 -2.21 8.56
N VAL A 100 4.86 -1.11 8.09
CA VAL A 100 5.63 0.03 7.54
C VAL A 100 6.55 0.61 8.62
N LEU A 101 6.06 0.82 9.83
CA LEU A 101 6.86 1.38 10.93
C LEU A 101 7.97 0.44 11.39
N GLU A 102 7.68 -0.84 11.51
CA GLU A 102 8.55 -1.80 12.21
C GLU A 102 9.47 -2.58 11.27
N GLN A 103 9.07 -2.82 10.02
CA GLN A 103 9.69 -3.83 9.16
C GLN A 103 10.14 -3.30 7.79
N THR A 104 9.83 -2.06 7.40
CA THR A 104 10.23 -1.52 6.09
C THR A 104 11.73 -1.69 5.84
N GLY A 105 12.58 -1.36 6.83
CA GLY A 105 14.03 -1.51 6.68
C GLY A 105 14.46 -2.95 6.37
N ASN A 106 13.86 -3.94 7.05
CA ASN A 106 14.14 -5.34 6.80
C ASN A 106 13.70 -5.76 5.40
N TYR A 107 12.49 -5.37 5.01
CA TYR A 107 11.93 -5.71 3.69
C TYR A 107 12.73 -5.08 2.54
N LEU A 108 13.20 -3.85 2.69
CA LEU A 108 14.07 -3.20 1.70
C LEU A 108 15.42 -3.92 1.59
N ALA A 109 16.03 -4.28 2.71
CA ALA A 109 17.30 -5.03 2.71
C ALA A 109 17.14 -6.42 2.07
N GLU A 110 16.08 -7.16 2.40
CA GLU A 110 15.74 -8.46 1.80
C GLU A 110 15.51 -8.37 0.29
N ALA A 111 14.93 -7.27 -0.18
CA ALA A 111 14.72 -7.01 -1.61
C ALA A 111 16.01 -6.59 -2.35
N GLY A 112 17.13 -6.39 -1.64
CA GLY A 112 18.42 -6.00 -2.22
C GLY A 112 18.70 -4.50 -2.20
N HIS A 113 18.01 -3.73 -1.36
CA HIS A 113 18.21 -2.28 -1.18
C HIS A 113 18.69 -1.93 0.24
N PRO A 114 19.85 -2.45 0.70
CA PRO A 114 20.35 -2.17 2.05
C PRO A 114 20.70 -0.70 2.27
N ASP A 115 21.16 0.01 1.24
CA ASP A 115 21.47 1.45 1.34
C ASP A 115 20.18 2.26 1.57
N ALA A 116 19.12 1.97 0.81
CA ALA A 116 17.81 2.60 1.01
C ALA A 116 17.23 2.27 2.40
N ALA A 117 17.42 1.04 2.88
CA ALA A 117 17.03 0.66 4.24
C ALA A 117 17.75 1.48 5.31
N ALA A 118 19.03 1.80 5.10
CA ALA A 118 19.83 2.61 6.01
C ALA A 118 19.46 4.11 6.00
N HIS A 119 18.82 4.60 4.94
CA HIS A 119 18.37 6.00 4.81
C HIS A 119 16.96 6.26 5.35
N LEU A 120 16.26 5.23 5.83
CA LEU A 120 14.94 5.40 6.44
C LEU A 120 15.03 6.31 7.67
N ASP A 121 14.12 7.27 7.75
CA ASP A 121 13.99 8.17 8.88
C ASP A 121 12.73 7.81 9.69
N ALA A 122 12.92 7.57 10.99
CA ALA A 122 11.85 7.12 11.87
C ALA A 122 10.73 8.17 12.04
N GLU A 123 11.06 9.46 12.04
CA GLU A 123 10.06 10.53 12.15
C GLU A 123 9.25 10.62 10.85
N LEU A 124 9.90 10.45 9.69
CA LEU A 124 9.21 10.42 8.40
C LEU A 124 8.32 9.19 8.25
N LEU A 125 8.76 8.02 8.72
CA LEU A 125 7.93 6.81 8.77
C LEU A 125 6.65 7.05 9.57
N GLN A 126 6.77 7.58 10.79
CA GLN A 126 5.62 7.90 11.63
C GLN A 126 4.70 8.95 10.99
N ALA A 127 5.27 10.04 10.50
CA ALA A 127 4.50 11.10 9.85
C ALA A 127 3.77 10.60 8.60
N ALA A 128 4.37 9.69 7.84
CA ALA A 128 3.76 9.11 6.65
C ALA A 128 2.60 8.16 6.99
N THR A 129 2.74 7.31 8.01
CA THR A 129 1.62 6.43 8.44
C THR A 129 0.46 7.24 9.01
N ASP A 130 0.74 8.28 9.79
CA ASP A 130 -0.28 9.18 10.32
C ASP A 130 -1.00 9.92 9.17
N ALA A 131 -0.24 10.37 8.16
CA ALA A 131 -0.79 11.02 6.99
C ALA A 131 -1.68 10.07 6.17
N ILE A 132 -1.34 8.79 6.03
CA ILE A 132 -2.21 7.81 5.35
C ILE A 132 -3.54 7.67 6.09
N THR A 133 -3.50 7.45 7.41
CA THR A 133 -4.71 7.32 8.22
C THR A 133 -5.60 8.56 8.12
N ALA A 134 -5.02 9.75 8.29
CA ALA A 134 -5.74 11.01 8.17
C ALA A 134 -6.30 11.24 6.76
N HIS A 135 -5.55 10.87 5.73
CA HIS A 135 -5.96 11.01 4.34
C HIS A 135 -7.13 10.09 3.99
N LEU A 136 -7.07 8.81 4.38
CA LEU A 136 -8.17 7.86 4.17
C LEU A 136 -9.45 8.34 4.86
N ALA A 137 -9.35 8.87 6.08
CA ALA A 137 -10.50 9.45 6.77
C ALA A 137 -11.06 10.70 6.06
N ALA A 138 -10.20 11.55 5.49
CA ALA A 138 -10.60 12.78 4.81
C ALA A 138 -11.26 12.56 3.45
N GLU A 139 -11.00 11.44 2.78
CA GLU A 139 -11.62 11.12 1.49
C GLU A 139 -13.08 10.65 1.62
N GLY A 140 -13.53 10.30 2.83
CA GLY A 140 -14.90 9.90 3.11
C GLY A 140 -15.23 8.46 2.66
N ASP A 141 -16.52 8.17 2.46
CA ASP A 141 -16.99 6.82 2.11
C ASP A 141 -16.91 6.54 0.59
N LEU A 142 -15.68 6.34 0.12
CA LEU A 142 -15.42 5.99 -1.27
C LEU A 142 -15.97 4.60 -1.66
N MET A 143 -16.17 3.70 -0.68
CA MET A 143 -16.67 2.35 -0.96
C MET A 143 -18.12 2.40 -1.44
N THR A 144 -18.98 3.16 -0.74
CA THR A 144 -20.35 3.41 -1.17
C THR A 144 -20.40 4.05 -2.57
N ASP A 145 -19.52 5.02 -2.84
CA ASP A 145 -19.42 5.64 -4.17
C ASP A 145 -19.00 4.64 -5.26
N ALA A 146 -18.05 3.74 -4.97
CA ALA A 146 -17.61 2.70 -5.90
C ALA A 146 -18.71 1.68 -6.21
N ILE A 147 -19.51 1.30 -5.20
CA ILE A 147 -20.67 0.43 -5.35
C ILE A 147 -21.74 1.13 -6.21
N ALA A 148 -22.04 2.40 -5.93
CA ALA A 148 -23.00 3.19 -6.70
C ALA A 148 -22.59 3.35 -8.18
N LYS A 149 -21.27 3.44 -8.44
CA LYS A 149 -20.70 3.48 -9.81
C LYS A 149 -20.60 2.10 -10.47
N GLY A 150 -20.90 1.01 -9.75
CA GLY A 150 -20.86 -0.36 -10.25
C GLY A 150 -19.46 -0.91 -10.54
N VAL A 151 -18.42 -0.23 -10.03
CA VAL A 151 -17.01 -0.66 -10.16
C VAL A 151 -16.59 -1.62 -9.04
N ILE A 152 -17.33 -1.62 -7.92
CA ILE A 152 -17.30 -2.66 -6.89
C ILE A 152 -18.69 -3.30 -6.80
N ALA A 153 -18.75 -4.59 -6.46
CA ALA A 153 -19.99 -5.31 -6.20
C ALA A 153 -20.55 -4.94 -4.82
N ALA A 154 -21.87 -4.74 -4.75
CA ALA A 154 -22.61 -4.51 -3.50
C ALA A 154 -22.67 -5.76 -2.62
#